data_AF-A0A7S2ATF3-F1
#
_entry.id   AF-A0A7S2ATF3-F1
#
_cell.length_a   1.000
_cell.length_b   1.000
_cell.length_c   1.000
_cell.angle_alpha   90.00
_cell.angle_beta   90.00
_cell.angle_gamma   90.00
#
_symmetry.space_group_name_H-M   'P 1'
#
loop_
_entity.id
_entity.type
_entity.pdbx_description
1 polymer ?
#
loop_
_entity_poly.entity_id
_entity_poly.type
_entity_poly.pdbx_seq_one_letter_code
_entity_poly.pdbx_strand_id
1 'polypeptide(L)'
;MPAMSRMTISRVAVALAALVAPPTLVGATFSRLAPGSNCDDFKIPDIGSKDECFNAAATALGISTPLKLQIDGVGFNGCAFNTVANALIYSVTPGATAANHASLPTLQFICNGVATTTTTVTTTATTGTTTTTSGIFAKLGGGSRCSDEGVPDVLSKEACFSAAQHLLGLGGATAMELNNVGFTGCLFNSAANMMMYGTTPGVSSEANLKLPTFEYVCSGIPTTTTTTTATLTTTTVAFTRLGAGQRCSDQSIPSITSKEACFGAAASAVGLGQKFKLEVNFMGFTGCVYNAIAGFVMYGETPGVTAANTLAFPHFQYLCDGHAAALFP
;
A
#
# COMPACT_ATOMS: atom_id res chain seq x y z
N MET A 1 7.36 5.73 -103.60
CA MET A 1 7.74 6.95 -102.84
C MET A 1 6.73 7.18 -101.74
N PRO A 2 7.10 7.80 -100.61
CA PRO A 2 8.30 7.55 -99.79
C PRO A 2 8.03 6.25 -98.95
N ALA A 3 8.36 6.02 -97.68
CA ALA A 3 9.27 6.62 -96.69
C ALA A 3 9.86 5.52 -95.77
N MET A 4 10.88 5.86 -94.97
CA MET A 4 11.27 5.14 -93.74
C MET A 4 10.75 5.89 -92.51
N SER A 5 10.52 5.23 -91.37
CA SER A 5 10.59 5.92 -90.07
C SER A 5 10.94 5.03 -88.87
N ARG A 6 12.14 5.29 -88.33
CA ARG A 6 12.52 5.31 -86.90
C ARG A 6 12.34 4.05 -86.03
N MET A 7 13.45 3.32 -85.98
CA MET A 7 13.99 2.70 -84.76
C MET A 7 13.87 3.63 -83.53
N THR A 8 13.35 3.11 -82.41
CA THR A 8 13.42 3.79 -81.10
C THR A 8 14.00 2.83 -80.06
N ILE A 9 15.17 3.15 -79.53
CA ILE A 9 15.82 2.39 -78.45
C ILE A 9 15.25 2.90 -77.12
N SER A 10 14.43 2.10 -76.45
CA SER A 10 13.96 2.41 -75.09
C SER A 10 14.93 1.85 -74.06
N ARG A 11 15.53 2.73 -73.25
CA ARG A 11 16.30 2.35 -72.05
C ARG A 11 15.30 2.06 -70.93
N VAL A 12 15.34 0.85 -70.36
CA VAL A 12 14.70 0.56 -69.07
C VAL A 12 15.80 0.32 -68.03
N ALA A 13 15.62 0.89 -66.85
CA ALA A 13 16.67 1.15 -65.89
C ALA A 13 17.19 -0.12 -65.17
N VAL A 14 18.46 -0.08 -64.79
CA VAL A 14 19.02 -0.95 -63.76
C VAL A 14 18.31 -0.63 -62.44
N ALA A 15 17.51 -1.58 -61.95
CA ALA A 15 16.88 -1.47 -60.64
C ALA A 15 17.97 -1.58 -59.56
N LEU A 16 18.27 -0.45 -58.92
CA LEU A 16 19.20 -0.39 -57.80
C LEU A 16 18.55 -1.06 -56.59
N ALA A 17 18.98 -2.28 -56.26
CA ALA A 17 18.51 -2.99 -55.08
C ALA A 17 19.04 -2.29 -53.81
N ALA A 18 18.21 -1.42 -53.24
CA ALA A 18 18.47 -0.84 -51.93
C ALA A 18 18.42 -1.95 -50.88
N LEU A 19 19.56 -2.31 -50.30
CA LEU A 19 19.58 -3.05 -49.03
C LEU A 19 18.97 -2.15 -47.96
N VAL A 20 17.68 -2.35 -47.69
CA VAL A 20 17.05 -1.84 -46.47
C VAL A 20 17.70 -2.60 -45.32
N ALA A 21 18.59 -1.94 -44.58
CA ALA A 21 19.13 -2.51 -43.35
C ALA A 21 17.96 -2.84 -42.40
N PRO A 22 17.94 -4.02 -41.76
CA PRO A 22 16.90 -4.33 -40.80
C PRO A 22 16.93 -3.30 -39.67
N PRO A 23 15.77 -2.82 -39.19
CA PRO A 23 15.73 -1.84 -38.11
C PRO A 23 16.42 -2.45 -36.88
N THR A 24 17.49 -1.81 -36.42
CA THR A 24 18.10 -2.12 -35.13
C THR A 24 17.13 -1.72 -34.02
N LEU A 25 16.32 -2.68 -33.55
CA LEU A 25 15.45 -2.51 -32.38
C LEU A 25 16.31 -2.27 -31.14
N VAL A 26 16.46 -1.00 -30.77
CA VAL A 26 17.07 -0.60 -29.50
C VAL A 26 16.04 -0.82 -28.39
N GLY A 27 16.29 -1.81 -27.52
CA GLY A 27 15.64 -1.90 -26.21
C GLY A 27 14.21 -2.44 -26.15
N ALA A 28 13.74 -3.18 -27.16
CA ALA A 28 12.42 -3.82 -27.11
C ALA A 28 12.27 -4.72 -25.87
N THR A 29 11.35 -4.35 -24.97
CA THR A 29 11.09 -5.07 -23.72
C THR A 29 9.82 -5.88 -23.87
N PHE A 30 9.87 -7.20 -23.67
CA PHE A 30 8.72 -8.08 -23.85
C PHE A 30 8.20 -8.60 -22.51
N SER A 31 6.87 -8.68 -22.37
CA SER A 31 6.20 -9.30 -21.21
C SER A 31 5.49 -10.57 -21.62
N ARG A 32 5.70 -11.65 -20.87
CA ARG A 32 4.86 -12.86 -20.93
C ARG A 32 3.85 -12.81 -19.81
N LEU A 33 2.57 -12.74 -20.16
CA LEU A 33 1.46 -12.64 -19.20
C LEU A 33 1.12 -14.00 -18.57
N ALA A 34 0.33 -13.97 -17.50
CA ALA A 34 -0.25 -15.18 -16.92
C ALA A 34 -1.25 -15.83 -17.92
N PRO A 35 -1.48 -17.16 -17.85
CA PRO A 35 -2.45 -17.81 -18.72
C PRO A 35 -3.85 -17.23 -18.50
N GLY A 36 -4.56 -16.95 -19.60
CA GLY A 36 -5.90 -16.35 -19.55
C GLY A 36 -5.95 -14.81 -19.45
N SER A 37 -4.81 -14.12 -19.47
CA SER A 37 -4.74 -12.66 -19.64
C SER A 37 -4.25 -12.27 -21.03
N ASN A 38 -4.70 -11.12 -21.54
CA ASN A 38 -4.31 -10.54 -22.83
C ASN A 38 -3.55 -9.20 -22.65
N CYS A 39 -2.98 -8.65 -23.72
CA CYS A 39 -2.15 -7.45 -23.65
C CYS A 39 -2.95 -6.16 -23.34
N ASP A 40 -4.22 -6.07 -23.71
CA ASP A 40 -5.09 -4.92 -23.40
C ASP A 40 -5.49 -4.86 -21.91
N ASP A 41 -5.58 -6.00 -21.21
CA ASP A 41 -5.77 -6.04 -19.74
C ASP A 41 -4.73 -5.18 -19.01
N PHE A 42 -3.51 -5.08 -19.58
CA PHE A 42 -2.38 -4.31 -19.06
C PHE A 42 -2.05 -3.06 -19.90
N LYS A 43 -2.87 -2.74 -20.91
CA LYS A 43 -2.68 -1.62 -21.86
C LYS A 43 -1.31 -1.63 -22.55
N ILE A 44 -0.81 -2.83 -22.85
CA ILE A 44 0.43 -3.05 -23.62
C ILE A 44 0.05 -3.36 -25.08
N PRO A 45 0.78 -2.87 -26.10
CA PRO A 45 0.58 -3.30 -27.47
C PRO A 45 0.84 -4.81 -27.67
N ASP A 46 0.03 -5.46 -28.50
CA ASP A 46 0.31 -6.80 -29.01
C ASP A 46 1.59 -6.79 -29.89
N ILE A 47 2.25 -7.94 -30.03
CA ILE A 47 3.34 -8.11 -31.00
C ILE A 47 2.78 -8.05 -32.43
N GLY A 48 3.25 -7.08 -33.21
CA GLY A 48 2.70 -6.77 -34.53
C GLY A 48 3.22 -7.65 -35.68
N SER A 49 4.25 -8.48 -35.44
CA SER A 49 4.83 -9.31 -36.50
C SER A 49 5.28 -10.70 -36.06
N LYS A 50 5.24 -11.64 -37.01
CA LYS A 50 5.65 -13.04 -36.80
C LYS A 50 7.13 -13.16 -36.42
N ASP A 51 8.01 -12.38 -37.04
CA ASP A 51 9.45 -12.45 -36.77
C ASP A 51 9.82 -11.86 -35.41
N GLU A 52 9.13 -10.80 -34.98
CA GLU A 52 9.23 -10.27 -33.62
C GLU A 52 8.76 -11.30 -32.59
N CYS A 53 7.64 -11.97 -32.83
CA CYS A 53 7.14 -13.07 -31.99
C CYS A 53 8.16 -14.22 -31.90
N PHE A 54 8.51 -14.81 -33.03
CA PHE A 54 9.29 -16.04 -33.09
C PHE A 54 10.78 -15.86 -32.79
N ASN A 55 11.34 -14.65 -32.93
CA ASN A 55 12.78 -14.43 -32.78
C ASN A 55 13.09 -13.45 -31.65
N ALA A 56 12.56 -12.22 -31.69
CA ALA A 56 12.88 -11.21 -30.69
C ALA A 56 12.31 -11.57 -29.30
N ALA A 57 11.01 -11.81 -29.22
CA ALA A 57 10.31 -12.09 -27.96
C ALA A 57 10.70 -13.45 -27.37
N ALA A 58 10.81 -14.49 -28.21
CA ALA A 58 11.28 -15.81 -27.77
C ALA A 58 12.68 -15.76 -27.12
N THR A 59 13.61 -14.99 -27.72
CA THR A 59 14.97 -14.80 -27.20
C THR A 59 14.96 -13.98 -25.91
N ALA A 60 14.24 -12.85 -25.90
CA ALA A 60 14.16 -11.96 -24.73
C ALA A 60 13.54 -12.63 -23.50
N LEU A 61 12.59 -13.55 -23.70
CA LEU A 61 11.92 -14.30 -22.63
C LEU A 61 12.63 -15.63 -22.26
N GLY A 62 13.77 -15.94 -22.87
CA GLY A 62 14.53 -17.16 -22.60
C GLY A 62 13.78 -18.45 -22.97
N ILE A 63 12.85 -18.41 -23.92
CA ILE A 63 12.06 -19.57 -24.34
C ILE A 63 12.92 -20.39 -25.31
N SER A 64 13.60 -21.42 -24.78
CA SER A 64 14.47 -22.29 -25.57
C SER A 64 13.69 -23.33 -26.37
N THR A 65 13.99 -23.41 -27.67
CA THR A 65 13.47 -24.41 -28.61
C THR A 65 11.92 -24.60 -28.62
N PRO A 66 11.09 -23.54 -28.63
CA PRO A 66 9.65 -23.70 -28.75
C PRO A 66 9.27 -24.18 -30.16
N LEU A 67 8.23 -24.99 -30.25
CA LEU A 67 7.58 -25.29 -31.53
C LEU A 67 6.95 -24.01 -32.08
N LYS A 68 7.44 -23.51 -33.22
CA LYS A 68 6.92 -22.28 -33.85
C LYS A 68 5.72 -22.61 -34.75
N LEU A 69 4.55 -22.08 -34.43
CA LEU A 69 3.30 -22.30 -35.16
C LEU A 69 2.69 -20.97 -35.59
N GLN A 70 2.42 -20.81 -36.89
CA GLN A 70 1.50 -19.77 -37.36
C GLN A 70 0.12 -20.42 -37.54
N ILE A 71 -0.89 -19.91 -36.86
CA ILE A 71 -2.27 -20.40 -36.97
C ILE A 71 -3.18 -19.18 -37.05
N ASP A 72 -3.63 -18.85 -38.25
CA ASP A 72 -4.48 -17.68 -38.48
C ASP A 72 -5.96 -18.02 -38.24
N GLY A 73 -6.75 -17.05 -37.78
CA GLY A 73 -8.18 -17.21 -37.53
C GLY A 73 -8.56 -17.86 -36.19
N VAL A 74 -7.63 -18.07 -35.24
CA VAL A 74 -7.91 -18.71 -33.94
C VAL A 74 -8.43 -17.76 -32.84
N GLY A 75 -8.96 -16.60 -33.22
CA GLY A 75 -9.64 -15.69 -32.29
C GLY A 75 -8.71 -14.76 -31.51
N PHE A 76 -7.46 -14.58 -31.93
CA PHE A 76 -6.58 -13.52 -31.42
C PHE A 76 -5.61 -13.01 -32.49
N ASN A 77 -5.03 -11.84 -32.25
CA ASN A 77 -3.90 -11.27 -32.98
C ASN A 77 -2.63 -11.28 -32.12
N GLY A 78 -1.48 -11.42 -32.76
CA GLY A 78 -0.18 -11.30 -32.11
C GLY A 78 0.39 -12.63 -31.64
N CYS A 79 1.09 -12.61 -30.49
CA CYS A 79 1.98 -13.69 -30.05
C CYS A 79 1.52 -14.31 -28.72
N ALA A 80 1.50 -15.64 -28.65
CA ALA A 80 1.18 -16.36 -27.42
C ALA A 80 2.08 -17.61 -27.25
N PHE A 81 2.43 -17.93 -26.02
CA PHE A 81 3.12 -19.17 -25.66
C PHE A 81 2.14 -20.17 -25.08
N ASN A 82 1.99 -21.32 -25.73
CA ASN A 82 1.25 -22.47 -25.22
C ASN A 82 2.16 -23.30 -24.31
N THR A 83 1.89 -23.27 -23.01
CA THR A 83 2.70 -23.96 -21.99
C THR A 83 2.59 -25.48 -22.05
N VAL A 84 1.45 -26.00 -22.52
CA VAL A 84 1.19 -27.45 -22.62
C VAL A 84 1.91 -28.05 -23.82
N ALA A 85 1.90 -27.35 -24.96
CA ALA A 85 2.54 -27.79 -26.20
C ALA A 85 4.01 -27.35 -26.34
N ASN A 86 4.53 -26.55 -25.39
CA ASN A 86 5.80 -25.83 -25.51
C ASN A 86 5.95 -25.11 -26.87
N ALA A 87 4.89 -24.41 -27.28
CA ALA A 87 4.78 -23.84 -28.62
C ALA A 87 4.62 -22.32 -28.59
N LEU A 88 5.36 -21.61 -29.43
CA LEU A 88 5.13 -20.18 -29.70
C LEU A 88 4.17 -20.08 -30.88
N ILE A 89 3.01 -19.48 -30.65
CA ILE A 89 1.94 -19.33 -31.62
C ILE A 89 1.85 -17.87 -32.04
N TYR A 90 1.91 -17.61 -33.34
CA TYR A 90 1.54 -16.33 -33.94
C TYR A 90 0.22 -16.50 -34.69
N SER A 91 -0.71 -15.57 -34.51
CA SER A 91 -2.02 -15.59 -35.15
C SER A 91 -2.36 -14.22 -35.72
N VAL A 92 -2.97 -14.18 -36.89
CA VAL A 92 -3.76 -13.06 -37.36
C VAL A 92 -5.21 -13.52 -37.59
N THR A 93 -6.16 -12.88 -36.93
CA THR A 93 -7.60 -13.09 -37.08
C THR A 93 -8.25 -11.80 -37.55
N PRO A 94 -8.79 -11.74 -38.79
CA PRO A 94 -9.49 -10.55 -39.29
C PRO A 94 -10.66 -10.17 -38.37
N GLY A 95 -10.72 -8.89 -37.96
CA GLY A 95 -11.73 -8.39 -37.03
C GLY A 95 -11.49 -8.72 -35.55
N ALA A 96 -10.44 -9.48 -35.22
CA ALA A 96 -9.97 -9.53 -33.84
C ALA A 96 -9.36 -8.18 -33.45
N THR A 97 -9.64 -7.76 -32.23
CA THR A 97 -9.06 -6.62 -31.54
C THR A 97 -8.63 -7.10 -30.15
N ALA A 98 -7.70 -6.41 -29.50
CA ALA A 98 -7.21 -6.86 -28.19
C ALA A 98 -8.34 -7.00 -27.14
N ALA A 99 -9.43 -6.23 -27.29
CA ALA A 99 -10.64 -6.31 -26.46
C ALA A 99 -11.57 -7.51 -26.74
N ASN A 100 -11.37 -8.28 -27.81
CA ASN A 100 -12.18 -9.47 -28.15
C ASN A 100 -11.35 -10.76 -28.32
N HIS A 101 -10.08 -10.75 -27.91
CA HIS A 101 -9.22 -11.93 -27.96
C HIS A 101 -9.79 -13.08 -27.13
N ALA A 102 -9.78 -14.28 -27.71
CA ALA A 102 -10.13 -15.51 -27.02
C ALA A 102 -9.12 -15.79 -25.90
N SER A 103 -9.51 -15.47 -24.66
CA SER A 103 -8.75 -15.84 -23.46
C SER A 103 -8.77 -17.37 -23.30
N LEU A 104 -7.66 -18.00 -23.68
CA LEU A 104 -7.46 -19.45 -23.56
C LEU A 104 -6.56 -19.75 -22.36
N PRO A 105 -6.98 -20.60 -21.41
CA PRO A 105 -6.27 -20.83 -20.15
C PRO A 105 -4.93 -21.57 -20.31
N THR A 106 -4.60 -22.04 -21.51
CA THR A 106 -3.32 -22.66 -21.87
C THR A 106 -2.34 -21.69 -22.56
N LEU A 107 -2.80 -20.49 -22.93
CA LEU A 107 -2.02 -19.49 -23.64
C LEU A 107 -1.57 -18.35 -22.72
N GLN A 108 -0.25 -18.12 -22.70
CA GLN A 108 0.38 -16.95 -22.10
C GLN A 108 0.66 -15.94 -23.21
N PHE A 109 -0.11 -14.86 -23.30
CA PHE A 109 0.12 -13.81 -24.30
C PHE A 109 1.48 -13.13 -24.09
N ILE A 110 2.12 -12.75 -25.19
CA ILE A 110 3.40 -12.05 -25.20
C ILE A 110 3.22 -10.68 -25.85
N CYS A 111 3.51 -9.64 -25.06
CA CYS A 111 3.21 -8.25 -25.37
C CYS A 111 4.49 -7.42 -25.57
N ASN A 112 4.38 -6.35 -26.36
CA ASN A 112 5.48 -5.43 -26.66
C ASN A 112 5.55 -4.31 -25.63
N GLY A 113 5.99 -4.64 -24.42
CA GLY A 113 6.19 -3.71 -23.30
C GLY A 113 6.32 -4.41 -21.95
N VAL A 114 6.30 -3.63 -20.86
CA VAL A 114 6.36 -4.13 -19.47
C VAL A 114 4.98 -4.06 -18.83
N ALA A 115 4.48 -5.20 -18.33
CA ALA A 115 3.20 -5.27 -17.63
C ALA A 115 3.25 -4.52 -16.29
N THR A 116 2.44 -3.46 -16.17
CA THR A 116 2.32 -2.67 -14.95
C THR A 116 1.07 -3.13 -14.18
N THR A 117 1.26 -3.79 -13.04
CA THR A 117 0.15 -4.26 -12.20
C THR A 117 -0.26 -3.20 -11.19
N THR A 118 -1.40 -2.56 -11.40
CA THR A 118 -1.98 -1.60 -10.43
C THR A 118 -2.74 -2.35 -9.33
N THR A 119 -2.10 -2.58 -8.19
CA THR A 119 -2.74 -3.21 -7.02
C THR A 119 -3.60 -2.19 -6.26
N THR A 120 -4.91 -2.16 -6.53
CA THR A 120 -5.86 -1.32 -5.76
C THR A 120 -6.18 -1.97 -4.41
N VAL A 121 -5.63 -1.42 -3.32
CA VAL A 121 -6.02 -1.82 -1.95
C VAL A 121 -7.21 -0.97 -1.50
N THR A 122 -8.41 -1.54 -1.54
CA THR A 122 -9.63 -0.88 -1.04
C THR A 122 -9.84 -1.20 0.43
N THR A 123 -9.45 -0.29 1.32
CA THR A 123 -9.75 -0.39 2.76
C THR A 123 -11.10 0.27 3.05
N THR A 124 -12.14 -0.55 3.26
CA THR A 124 -13.48 -0.04 3.62
C THR A 124 -13.47 0.52 5.04
N ALA A 125 -13.54 1.86 5.16
CA ALA A 125 -13.66 2.51 6.45
C ALA A 125 -15.11 2.48 6.96
N THR A 126 -15.32 1.90 8.14
CA THR A 126 -16.63 1.92 8.82
C THR A 126 -16.71 3.14 9.74
N THR A 127 -17.72 3.98 9.57
CA THR A 127 -17.97 5.15 10.44
C THR A 127 -18.46 4.70 11.82
N GLY A 128 -17.53 4.49 12.75
CA GLY A 128 -17.82 4.17 14.14
C GLY A 128 -18.01 5.41 15.00
N THR A 129 -19.26 5.82 15.24
CA THR A 129 -19.57 6.83 16.26
C THR A 129 -19.73 6.15 17.62
N THR A 130 -18.62 5.91 18.33
CA THR A 130 -18.65 5.39 19.70
C THR A 130 -18.77 6.51 20.73
N THR A 131 -19.99 6.76 21.20
CA THR A 131 -20.26 7.60 22.37
C THR A 131 -20.00 6.81 23.65
N THR A 132 -18.78 6.82 24.16
CA THR A 132 -18.45 6.23 25.47
C THR A 132 -18.71 7.22 26.60
N THR A 133 -19.86 7.11 27.25
CA THR A 133 -20.15 7.79 28.51
C THR A 133 -19.35 7.13 29.65
N SER A 134 -18.13 7.62 29.89
CA SER A 134 -17.31 7.16 31.02
C SER A 134 -17.39 8.15 32.18
N GLY A 135 -17.86 7.65 33.32
CA GLY A 135 -17.93 8.41 34.56
C GLY A 135 -18.55 7.55 35.64
N ILE A 136 -17.73 6.77 36.35
CA ILE A 136 -18.22 5.91 37.44
C ILE A 136 -17.95 6.56 38.79
N PHE A 137 -16.73 7.10 39.00
CA PHE A 137 -16.38 7.85 40.23
C PHE A 137 -15.44 9.02 39.96
N ALA A 138 -15.55 10.07 40.77
CA ALA A 138 -14.63 11.20 40.82
C ALA A 138 -14.23 11.47 42.28
N LYS A 139 -12.95 11.78 42.53
CA LYS A 139 -12.45 12.18 43.85
C LYS A 139 -12.30 13.69 43.90
N LEU A 140 -12.91 14.34 44.88
CA LEU A 140 -12.84 15.78 45.08
C LEU A 140 -11.58 16.18 45.87
N GLY A 141 -11.24 17.47 45.78
CA GLY A 141 -10.23 18.05 46.66
C GLY A 141 -10.70 18.07 48.12
N GLY A 142 -9.74 18.05 49.04
CA GLY A 142 -10.01 18.08 50.47
C GLY A 142 -10.82 19.32 50.87
N GLY A 143 -11.91 19.11 51.61
CA GLY A 143 -12.82 20.17 52.04
C GLY A 143 -14.04 20.40 51.14
N SER A 144 -14.14 19.77 49.96
CA SER A 144 -15.36 19.75 49.14
C SER A 144 -16.17 18.47 49.34
N ARG A 145 -17.50 18.55 49.18
CA ARG A 145 -18.44 17.43 49.17
C ARG A 145 -19.07 17.24 47.79
N CYS A 146 -19.61 16.06 47.52
CA CYS A 146 -20.33 15.77 46.28
C CYS A 146 -21.50 16.75 46.02
N SER A 147 -22.24 17.09 47.09
CA SER A 147 -23.31 18.09 47.07
C SER A 147 -22.87 19.50 46.64
N ASP A 148 -21.62 19.88 46.90
CA ASP A 148 -21.11 21.21 46.54
C ASP A 148 -20.88 21.34 45.03
N GLU A 149 -20.52 20.23 44.38
CA GLU A 149 -20.25 20.13 42.94
C GLU A 149 -21.50 19.68 42.13
N GLY A 150 -22.64 19.48 42.79
CA GLY A 150 -23.87 18.98 42.18
C GLY A 150 -23.81 17.51 41.72
N VAL A 151 -22.87 16.73 42.25
CA VAL A 151 -22.68 15.31 41.92
C VAL A 151 -23.30 14.43 43.03
N PRO A 152 -23.96 13.29 42.73
CA PRO A 152 -24.45 12.41 43.78
C PRO A 152 -23.32 11.71 44.54
N ASP A 153 -23.53 11.45 45.83
CA ASP A 153 -22.63 10.65 46.66
C ASP A 153 -22.66 9.16 46.26
N VAL A 154 -21.58 8.44 46.56
CA VAL A 154 -21.54 6.99 46.39
C VAL A 154 -22.34 6.31 47.51
N LEU A 155 -23.51 5.78 47.16
CA LEU A 155 -24.50 5.24 48.11
C LEU A 155 -24.28 3.78 48.53
N SER A 156 -23.24 3.09 48.05
CA SER A 156 -22.93 1.72 48.48
C SER A 156 -21.47 1.51 48.85
N LYS A 157 -21.27 0.68 49.87
CA LYS A 157 -19.95 0.24 50.36
C LYS A 157 -19.18 -0.48 49.27
N GLU A 158 -19.86 -1.30 48.49
CA GLU A 158 -19.29 -2.10 47.41
C GLU A 158 -18.76 -1.18 46.31
N ALA A 159 -19.51 -0.15 45.91
CA ALA A 159 -19.05 0.86 44.96
C ALA A 159 -17.84 1.64 45.49
N CYS A 160 -17.84 1.98 46.78
CA CYS A 160 -16.75 2.70 47.44
C CYS A 160 -15.44 1.88 47.50
N PHE A 161 -15.50 0.61 47.91
CA PHE A 161 -14.30 -0.20 48.17
C PHE A 161 -13.83 -1.06 46.99
N SER A 162 -14.68 -1.33 45.99
CA SER A 162 -14.24 -2.05 44.78
C SER A 162 -13.94 -1.09 43.64
N ALA A 163 -14.98 -0.51 43.06
CA ALA A 163 -14.88 0.23 41.81
C ALA A 163 -14.21 1.59 41.99
N ALA A 164 -14.58 2.38 42.99
CA ALA A 164 -13.91 3.65 43.29
C ALA A 164 -12.44 3.46 43.69
N GLN A 165 -12.14 2.52 44.60
CA GLN A 165 -10.76 2.26 45.03
C GLN A 165 -9.85 1.88 43.85
N HIS A 166 -10.31 1.00 42.95
CA HIS A 166 -9.52 0.59 41.79
C HIS A 166 -9.39 1.71 40.74
N LEU A 167 -10.49 2.42 40.41
CA LEU A 167 -10.51 3.43 39.35
C LEU A 167 -9.74 4.71 39.72
N LEU A 168 -9.64 5.03 41.01
CA LEU A 168 -8.91 6.20 41.52
C LEU A 168 -7.43 5.89 41.84
N GLY A 169 -6.94 4.67 41.53
CA GLY A 169 -5.57 4.25 41.83
C GLY A 169 -5.27 4.06 43.32
N LEU A 170 -6.29 3.92 44.16
CA LEU A 170 -6.20 3.82 45.63
C LEU A 170 -6.01 2.37 46.12
N GLY A 171 -5.57 1.45 45.27
CA GLY A 171 -5.48 0.00 45.58
C GLY A 171 -4.57 -0.38 46.76
N GLY A 172 -3.71 0.54 47.23
CA GLY A 172 -2.89 0.37 48.44
C GLY A 172 -3.46 1.03 49.71
N ALA A 173 -4.64 1.65 49.64
CA ALA A 173 -5.30 2.26 50.79
C ALA A 173 -6.03 1.21 51.64
N THR A 174 -6.02 1.38 52.96
CA THR A 174 -6.83 0.53 53.85
C THR A 174 -8.30 0.90 53.69
N ALA A 175 -9.21 -0.08 53.55
CA ALA A 175 -10.65 0.16 53.52
C ALA A 175 -11.28 -0.02 54.92
N MET A 176 -12.08 0.93 55.38
CA MET A 176 -12.76 0.87 56.69
C MET A 176 -14.20 1.37 56.62
N GLU A 177 -15.14 0.59 57.13
CA GLU A 177 -16.52 1.02 57.30
C GLU A 177 -16.70 1.70 58.67
N LEU A 178 -17.26 2.91 58.68
CA LEU A 178 -17.47 3.72 59.88
C LEU A 178 -18.92 4.21 59.95
N ASN A 179 -19.75 3.54 60.75
CA ASN A 179 -21.15 3.91 60.92
C ASN A 179 -21.35 4.76 62.18
N ASN A 180 -22.29 5.71 62.13
CA ASN A 180 -22.63 6.66 63.21
C ASN A 180 -21.53 7.67 63.60
N VAL A 181 -20.65 8.04 62.66
CA VAL A 181 -19.51 8.96 62.90
C VAL A 181 -19.71 10.38 62.34
N GLY A 182 -20.93 10.75 61.96
CA GLY A 182 -21.25 12.13 61.53
C GLY A 182 -21.02 12.43 60.05
N PHE A 183 -20.88 11.38 59.22
CA PHE A 183 -20.96 11.50 57.76
C PHE A 183 -21.68 10.29 57.14
N THR A 184 -22.11 10.47 55.89
CA THR A 184 -22.75 9.46 55.04
C THR A 184 -22.10 9.52 53.64
N GLY A 185 -21.72 8.36 53.08
CA GLY A 185 -21.13 8.24 51.74
C GLY A 185 -19.68 7.72 51.77
N CYS A 186 -18.97 7.94 50.66
CA CYS A 186 -17.61 7.44 50.41
C CYS A 186 -16.59 8.59 50.41
N LEU A 187 -15.49 8.45 51.14
CA LEU A 187 -14.40 9.44 51.15
C LEU A 187 -13.04 8.80 51.38
N PHE A 188 -11.99 9.47 50.90
CA PHE A 188 -10.60 9.10 51.13
C PHE A 188 -9.96 10.05 52.15
N ASN A 189 -9.36 9.50 53.20
CA ASN A 189 -8.55 10.26 54.16
C ASN A 189 -7.08 10.22 53.72
N SER A 190 -6.61 11.30 53.11
CA SER A 190 -5.25 11.39 52.56
C SER A 190 -4.16 11.44 53.63
N ALA A 191 -4.48 11.87 54.86
CA ALA A 191 -3.53 11.84 55.98
C ALA A 191 -3.31 10.42 56.56
N ALA A 192 -4.30 9.54 56.44
CA ALA A 192 -4.25 8.15 56.93
C ALA A 192 -4.05 7.11 55.81
N ASN A 193 -4.04 7.53 54.54
CA ASN A 193 -4.10 6.65 53.36
C ASN A 193 -5.21 5.59 53.47
N MET A 194 -6.43 6.04 53.80
CA MET A 194 -7.55 5.16 54.15
C MET A 194 -8.80 5.53 53.36
N MET A 195 -9.42 4.55 52.70
CA MET A 195 -10.74 4.65 52.09
C MET A 195 -11.79 4.38 53.16
N MET A 196 -12.73 5.30 53.33
CA MET A 196 -13.77 5.19 54.35
C MET A 196 -15.16 5.28 53.71
N TYR A 197 -16.03 4.34 54.10
CA TYR A 197 -17.45 4.37 53.79
C TYR A 197 -18.21 4.49 55.09
N GLY A 198 -19.17 5.41 55.17
CA GLY A 198 -19.93 5.61 56.39
C GLY A 198 -21.41 5.82 56.13
N THR A 199 -22.23 5.45 57.11
CA THR A 199 -23.65 5.80 57.18
C THR A 199 -23.97 6.33 58.57
N THR A 200 -24.60 7.51 58.64
CA THR A 200 -25.04 8.09 59.92
C THR A 200 -26.51 8.48 59.79
N PRO A 201 -27.43 7.83 60.53
CA PRO A 201 -28.86 8.16 60.49
C PRO A 201 -29.11 9.64 60.80
N GLY A 202 -29.92 10.30 59.96
CA GLY A 202 -30.25 11.73 60.11
C GLY A 202 -29.19 12.71 59.56
N VAL A 203 -28.03 12.23 59.08
CA VAL A 203 -27.03 13.06 58.39
C VAL A 203 -27.21 12.90 56.88
N SER A 204 -27.74 13.93 56.23
CA SER A 204 -27.75 14.04 54.76
C SER A 204 -26.37 14.41 54.23
N SER A 205 -26.11 14.23 52.94
CA SER A 205 -24.78 14.52 52.38
C SER A 205 -24.45 16.01 52.38
N GLU A 206 -25.44 16.89 52.37
CA GLU A 206 -25.26 18.34 52.58
C GLU A 206 -24.85 18.70 54.02
N ALA A 207 -24.99 17.78 54.97
CA ALA A 207 -24.58 17.93 56.37
C ALA A 207 -23.21 17.29 56.69
N ASN A 208 -22.63 16.51 55.77
CA ASN A 208 -21.33 15.82 55.93
C ASN A 208 -20.19 16.73 56.41
N LEU A 209 -19.24 16.23 57.21
CA LEU A 209 -18.14 17.07 57.68
C LEU A 209 -17.17 17.45 56.53
N LYS A 210 -16.86 18.74 56.38
CA LYS A 210 -15.82 19.26 55.47
C LYS A 210 -14.49 19.35 56.22
N LEU A 211 -13.53 18.46 55.91
CA LEU A 211 -12.17 18.52 56.45
C LEU A 211 -11.14 18.60 55.30
N PRO A 212 -10.05 19.37 55.42
CA PRO A 212 -9.00 19.43 54.39
C PRO A 212 -8.32 18.11 54.07
N THR A 213 -8.39 17.12 54.97
CA THR A 213 -7.82 15.77 54.79
C THR A 213 -8.83 14.76 54.25
N PHE A 214 -10.11 15.14 54.10
CA PHE A 214 -11.19 14.26 53.64
C PHE A 214 -11.57 14.64 52.21
N GLU A 215 -11.25 13.74 51.29
CA GLU A 215 -11.48 13.86 49.84
C GLU A 215 -12.69 12.98 49.48
N TYR A 216 -13.88 13.58 49.36
CA TYR A 216 -15.09 12.83 49.06
C TYR A 216 -15.02 12.20 47.66
N VAL A 217 -15.58 11.00 47.54
CA VAL A 217 -15.71 10.29 46.27
C VAL A 217 -17.17 10.24 45.86
N CYS A 218 -17.44 10.73 44.66
CA CYS A 218 -18.76 11.02 44.13
C CYS A 218 -19.02 10.19 42.88
N SER A 219 -20.29 9.87 42.59
CA SER A 219 -20.67 9.09 41.40
C SER A 219 -20.70 9.97 40.14
N GLY A 220 -19.50 10.23 39.60
CA GLY A 220 -19.28 10.77 38.26
C GLY A 220 -19.46 12.28 38.12
N ILE A 221 -18.35 13.00 37.91
CA ILE A 221 -18.40 14.23 37.09
C ILE A 221 -18.52 13.75 35.63
N PRO A 222 -19.52 14.20 34.85
CA PRO A 222 -19.61 13.87 33.43
C PRO A 222 -18.51 14.57 32.64
N THR A 223 -17.35 13.91 32.52
CA THR A 223 -16.20 14.46 31.79
C THR A 223 -16.35 14.16 30.30
N THR A 224 -16.86 15.14 29.55
CA THR A 224 -17.02 15.04 28.08
C THR A 224 -15.67 15.11 27.38
N THR A 225 -14.96 13.98 27.30
CA THR A 225 -13.72 13.86 26.53
C THR A 225 -14.04 13.69 25.04
N THR A 226 -14.14 14.80 24.32
CA THR A 226 -14.32 14.80 22.86
C THR A 226 -13.00 14.46 22.16
N THR A 227 -12.73 13.16 21.97
CA THR A 227 -11.55 12.70 21.21
C THR A 227 -11.80 12.83 19.70
N THR A 228 -11.55 14.02 19.16
CA THR A 228 -11.58 14.26 17.70
C THR A 228 -10.34 13.66 17.04
N THR A 229 -10.40 12.37 16.67
CA THR A 229 -9.33 11.73 15.89
C THR A 229 -9.39 12.24 14.45
N ALA A 230 -8.56 13.23 14.12
CA ALA A 230 -8.35 13.69 12.76
C ALA A 230 -7.57 12.63 11.97
N THR A 231 -8.27 11.87 11.13
CA THR A 231 -7.62 10.91 10.20
C THR A 231 -7.16 11.66 8.95
N LEU A 232 -5.86 11.55 8.64
CA LEU A 232 -5.30 12.15 7.42
C LEU A 232 -5.98 11.59 6.17
N THR A 233 -6.30 12.48 5.23
CA THR A 233 -6.60 12.12 3.84
C THR A 233 -5.31 11.59 3.19
N THR A 234 -5.05 10.28 3.30
CA THR A 234 -3.93 9.65 2.59
C THR A 234 -4.25 9.54 1.11
N THR A 235 -3.62 10.38 0.31
CA THR A 235 -3.60 10.29 -1.15
C THR A 235 -3.16 8.88 -1.57
N THR A 236 -3.86 8.24 -2.51
CA THR A 236 -3.49 6.92 -3.02
C THR A 236 -2.20 7.01 -3.81
N VAL A 237 -1.09 6.60 -3.20
CA VAL A 237 0.22 6.48 -3.87
C VAL A 237 0.31 5.08 -4.47
N ALA A 238 0.36 4.98 -5.80
CA ALA A 238 0.69 3.73 -6.46
C ALA A 238 2.22 3.60 -6.56
N PHE A 239 2.72 2.36 -6.65
CA PHE A 239 4.16 2.08 -6.70
C PHE A 239 4.45 1.12 -7.84
N THR A 240 5.50 1.41 -8.61
CA THR A 240 5.90 0.60 -9.77
C THR A 240 7.25 -0.04 -9.52
N ARG A 241 7.38 -1.34 -9.80
CA ARG A 241 8.66 -2.05 -9.82
C ARG A 241 9.15 -2.16 -11.26
N LEU A 242 10.30 -1.57 -11.56
CA LEU A 242 10.89 -1.59 -12.90
C LEU A 242 11.61 -2.91 -13.20
N GLY A 243 11.96 -3.10 -14.48
CA GLY A 243 12.86 -4.17 -14.92
C GLY A 243 14.25 -4.02 -14.32
N ALA A 244 15.03 -5.11 -14.33
CA ALA A 244 16.36 -5.08 -13.76
C ALA A 244 17.31 -4.19 -14.60
N GLY A 245 18.06 -3.31 -13.94
CA GLY A 245 18.90 -2.31 -14.61
C GLY A 245 18.19 -1.06 -15.11
N GLN A 246 16.87 -0.92 -14.92
CA GLN A 246 16.12 0.31 -15.21
C GLN A 246 16.04 1.21 -13.96
N ARG A 247 16.19 2.53 -14.13
CA ARG A 247 16.07 3.52 -13.03
C ARG A 247 14.79 4.32 -13.17
N CYS A 248 14.24 4.79 -12.06
CA CYS A 248 13.03 5.64 -12.05
C CYS A 248 13.21 6.90 -12.92
N SER A 249 14.39 7.53 -12.86
CA SER A 249 14.76 8.69 -13.68
C SER A 249 14.69 8.43 -15.18
N ASP A 250 15.06 7.22 -15.62
CA ASP A 250 15.09 6.85 -17.05
C ASP A 250 13.68 6.65 -17.62
N GLN A 251 12.69 6.49 -16.73
CA GLN A 251 11.27 6.33 -17.06
C GLN A 251 10.46 7.59 -16.72
N SER A 252 11.11 8.69 -16.32
CA SER A 252 10.47 9.92 -15.82
C SER A 252 9.54 9.71 -14.61
N ILE A 253 9.76 8.65 -13.81
CA ILE A 253 9.00 8.38 -12.59
C ILE A 253 9.79 8.89 -11.38
N PRO A 254 9.17 9.56 -10.40
CA PRO A 254 9.84 9.93 -9.15
C PRO A 254 10.40 8.70 -8.42
N SER A 255 11.60 8.84 -7.85
CA SER A 255 12.18 7.83 -6.95
C SER A 255 11.58 7.93 -5.56
N ILE A 256 11.45 6.80 -4.86
CA ILE A 256 11.06 6.79 -3.45
C ILE A 256 12.18 7.42 -2.61
N THR A 257 11.85 8.50 -1.88
CA THR A 257 12.79 9.33 -1.10
C THR A 257 12.76 9.09 0.41
N SER A 258 12.07 8.04 0.88
CA SER A 258 12.12 7.65 2.30
C SER A 258 12.19 6.14 2.50
N LYS A 259 12.92 5.76 3.55
CA LYS A 259 13.08 4.38 3.99
C LYS A 259 11.76 3.75 4.39
N GLU A 260 10.89 4.52 5.03
CA GLU A 260 9.60 4.12 5.55
C GLU A 260 8.62 3.81 4.40
N ALA A 261 8.61 4.63 3.34
CA ALA A 261 7.85 4.34 2.13
C ALA A 261 8.41 3.10 1.39
N CYS A 262 9.73 2.99 1.26
CA CYS A 262 10.40 1.86 0.62
C CYS A 262 10.07 0.52 1.31
N PHE A 263 10.30 0.44 2.62
CA PHE A 263 10.15 -0.78 3.42
C PHE A 263 8.71 -1.06 3.87
N GLY A 264 7.83 -0.05 3.82
CA GLY A 264 6.40 -0.15 4.12
C GLY A 264 5.56 -0.32 2.85
N ALA A 265 4.95 0.77 2.41
CA ALA A 265 3.92 0.77 1.36
C ALA A 265 4.43 0.24 0.02
N ALA A 266 5.61 0.68 -0.44
CA ALA A 266 6.12 0.33 -1.76
C ALA A 266 6.47 -1.16 -1.87
N ALA A 267 7.30 -1.69 -0.96
CA ALA A 267 7.62 -3.11 -0.93
C ALA A 267 6.36 -3.97 -0.82
N SER A 268 5.36 -3.55 -0.03
CA SER A 268 4.10 -4.28 0.11
C SER A 268 3.28 -4.28 -1.19
N ALA A 269 3.13 -3.12 -1.85
CA ALA A 269 2.36 -2.96 -3.08
C ALA A 269 2.90 -3.82 -4.25
N VAL A 270 4.21 -4.04 -4.32
CA VAL A 270 4.87 -4.84 -5.39
C VAL A 270 5.17 -6.30 -4.99
N GLY A 271 4.56 -6.79 -3.90
CA GLY A 271 4.66 -8.20 -3.48
C GLY A 271 5.96 -8.59 -2.78
N LEU A 272 6.70 -7.62 -2.25
CA LEU A 272 8.00 -7.78 -1.58
C LEU A 272 7.97 -7.52 -0.06
N GLY A 273 6.80 -7.23 0.53
CA GLY A 273 6.68 -6.79 1.93
C GLY A 273 7.27 -7.75 2.99
N GLN A 274 7.34 -9.06 2.67
CA GLN A 274 7.91 -10.15 3.50
C GLN A 274 9.38 -10.46 3.21
N LYS A 275 10.04 -9.73 2.28
CA LYS A 275 11.47 -9.91 2.01
C LYS A 275 12.31 -9.28 3.12
N PHE A 276 13.54 -9.77 3.27
CA PHE A 276 14.53 -9.13 4.13
C PHE A 276 14.79 -7.69 3.66
N LYS A 277 15.06 -6.80 4.62
CA LYS A 277 15.16 -5.34 4.41
C LYS A 277 16.53 -4.88 4.89
N LEU A 278 17.27 -4.18 4.04
CA LEU A 278 18.64 -3.77 4.32
C LEU A 278 18.84 -2.28 3.99
N GLU A 279 19.31 -1.51 4.97
CA GLU A 279 19.74 -0.13 4.74
C GLU A 279 21.21 -0.12 4.30
N VAL A 280 21.49 0.54 3.18
CA VAL A 280 22.80 0.52 2.49
C VAL A 280 23.20 1.92 2.05
N ASN A 281 23.67 2.69 3.01
CA ASN A 281 24.34 3.95 2.74
C ASN A 281 25.72 3.63 2.12
N PHE A 282 26.19 4.47 1.19
CA PHE A 282 27.48 4.34 0.47
C PHE A 282 27.61 3.31 -0.68
N MET A 283 26.54 2.68 -1.17
CA MET A 283 26.62 1.76 -2.34
C MET A 283 26.50 2.43 -3.73
N GLY A 284 26.63 3.75 -3.82
CA GLY A 284 26.61 4.46 -5.11
C GLY A 284 25.22 4.57 -5.76
N PHE A 285 24.16 4.34 -4.97
CA PHE A 285 22.79 4.53 -5.40
C PHE A 285 21.99 5.32 -4.36
N THR A 286 20.83 5.83 -4.79
CA THR A 286 19.84 6.47 -3.89
C THR A 286 18.43 5.96 -4.18
N GLY A 287 17.62 5.80 -3.13
CA GLY A 287 16.23 5.34 -3.20
C GLY A 287 16.01 3.86 -2.93
N CYS A 288 14.87 3.33 -3.41
CA CYS A 288 14.38 1.98 -3.09
C CYS A 288 14.62 0.96 -4.21
N VAL A 289 15.18 -0.20 -3.87
CA VAL A 289 15.61 -1.22 -4.83
C VAL A 289 15.35 -2.63 -4.32
N TYR A 290 14.94 -3.55 -5.20
CA TYR A 290 14.98 -4.99 -4.95
C TYR A 290 16.17 -5.66 -5.64
N ASN A 291 17.00 -6.37 -4.88
CA ASN A 291 18.06 -7.20 -5.43
C ASN A 291 17.48 -8.57 -5.81
N ALA A 292 17.31 -8.80 -7.12
CA ALA A 292 16.67 -10.01 -7.62
C ALA A 292 17.50 -11.30 -7.41
N ILE A 293 18.83 -11.19 -7.29
CA ILE A 293 19.73 -12.33 -7.04
C ILE A 293 19.66 -12.74 -5.56
N ALA A 294 19.79 -11.76 -4.66
CA ALA A 294 19.90 -12.03 -3.22
C ALA A 294 18.55 -12.04 -2.48
N GLY A 295 17.47 -11.63 -3.15
CA GLY A 295 16.09 -11.78 -2.65
C GLY A 295 15.68 -10.79 -1.56
N PHE A 296 16.37 -9.66 -1.42
CA PHE A 296 16.10 -8.64 -0.39
C PHE A 296 15.83 -7.25 -0.97
N VAL A 297 15.07 -6.45 -0.22
CA VAL A 297 14.78 -5.04 -0.52
C VAL A 297 15.83 -4.18 0.18
N MET A 298 16.36 -3.21 -0.55
CA MET A 298 17.32 -2.22 -0.08
C MET A 298 16.72 -0.83 -0.13
N TYR A 299 17.09 -0.02 0.85
CA TYR A 299 17.02 1.42 0.78
C TYR A 299 18.44 1.97 0.96
N GLY A 300 18.86 2.89 0.10
CA GLY A 300 20.19 3.47 0.17
C GLY A 300 20.14 4.98 0.02
N GLU A 301 20.99 5.69 0.77
CA GLU A 301 21.31 7.09 0.57
C GLU A 301 22.83 7.22 0.47
N THR A 302 23.33 7.60 -0.71
CA THR A 302 24.76 7.88 -0.93
C THR A 302 24.95 9.39 -1.12
N PRO A 303 25.73 10.09 -0.28
CA PRO A 303 25.98 11.52 -0.43
C PRO A 303 26.50 11.89 -1.83
N GLY A 304 25.90 12.91 -2.45
CA GLY A 304 26.21 13.31 -3.83
C GLY A 304 25.55 12.47 -4.94
N VAL A 305 24.86 11.39 -4.58
CA VAL A 305 24.07 10.59 -5.52
C VAL A 305 22.60 11.03 -5.46
N THR A 306 22.09 11.37 -6.64
CA THR A 306 20.73 11.79 -6.96
C THR A 306 20.03 10.70 -7.77
N ALA A 307 18.71 10.80 -7.95
CA ALA A 307 17.97 9.88 -8.81
C ALA A 307 18.51 9.80 -10.25
N ALA A 308 19.09 10.87 -10.80
CA ALA A 308 19.58 10.93 -12.17
C ALA A 308 20.97 10.27 -12.38
N ASN A 309 21.86 10.34 -11.38
CA ASN A 309 23.20 9.75 -11.44
C ASN A 309 23.37 8.47 -10.60
N THR A 310 22.28 7.93 -10.05
CA THR A 310 22.26 6.62 -9.37
C THR A 310 22.73 5.50 -10.31
N LEU A 311 23.53 4.56 -9.79
CA LEU A 311 24.04 3.44 -10.57
C LEU A 311 22.94 2.43 -10.94
N ALA A 312 22.84 2.11 -12.22
CA ALA A 312 21.98 1.05 -12.74
C ALA A 312 22.72 -0.30 -12.68
N PHE A 313 22.38 -1.15 -11.72
CA PHE A 313 22.94 -2.51 -11.64
C PHE A 313 22.03 -3.51 -12.37
N PRO A 314 22.56 -4.44 -13.19
CA PRO A 314 21.75 -5.36 -14.01
C PRO A 314 20.83 -6.33 -13.24
N HIS A 315 20.95 -6.39 -11.92
CA HIS A 315 20.20 -7.27 -11.01
C HIS A 315 19.33 -6.49 -10.01
N PHE A 316 19.34 -5.16 -10.11
CA PHE A 316 18.57 -4.26 -9.25
C PHE A 316 17.31 -3.83 -9.99
N GLN A 317 16.15 -4.09 -9.37
CA GLN A 317 14.84 -3.62 -9.82
C GLN A 317 14.44 -2.43 -8.96
N TYR A 318 14.42 -1.22 -9.51
CA TYR A 318 14.04 -0.03 -8.76
C TYR A 318 12.54 -0.02 -8.45
N LEU A 319 12.19 0.43 -7.24
CA LEU A 319 10.82 0.73 -6.83
C LEU A 319 10.63 2.25 -6.90
N CYS A 320 9.65 2.68 -7.68
CA CYS A 320 9.40 4.08 -7.99
C CYS A 320 8.06 4.53 -7.41
N ASP A 321 7.97 5.81 -7.06
CA ASP A 321 6.74 6.45 -6.62
C ASP A 321 5.87 6.69 -7.86
N GLY A 322 5.00 5.72 -8.11
CA GLY A 322 4.10 5.68 -9.25
C GLY A 322 2.86 6.51 -8.97
N HIS A 323 3.01 7.82 -8.78
CA HIS A 323 1.95 8.71 -9.23
C HIS A 323 1.57 8.28 -10.65
N ALA A 324 0.30 7.96 -10.87
CA ALA A 324 -0.19 7.59 -12.18
C ALA A 324 0.20 8.72 -13.13
N ALA A 325 1.20 8.46 -13.98
CA ALA A 325 1.56 9.40 -15.02
C ALA A 325 0.29 9.57 -15.83
N ALA A 326 -0.31 10.76 -15.73
CA ALA A 326 -1.39 11.13 -16.62
C ALA A 326 -0.77 11.02 -18.01
N LEU A 327 -1.11 9.94 -18.72
CA LEU A 327 -0.83 9.78 -20.13
C LEU A 327 -1.59 10.91 -20.81
N PHE A 328 -0.90 12.02 -20.99
CA PHE A 328 -1.42 13.21 -21.66
C PHE A 328 -1.78 12.82 -23.10
N PRO A 329 -2.82 13.47 -23.67
CA PRO A 329 -3.63 12.93 -24.76
C PRO A 329 -2.93 12.88 -26.12
#